data_AF-A0A353B3N8-F1
#
_entry.id   AF-A0A353B3N8-F1
#
_cell.length_a   1.000
_cell.length_b   1.000
_cell.length_c   1.000
_cell.angle_alpha   90.00
_cell.angle_beta   90.00
_cell.angle_gamma   90.00
#
_symmetry.space_group_name_H-M   'P 1'
#
loop_
_entity.id
_entity.type
_entity.pdbx_description
1 polymer ?
#
loop_
_entity_poly.entity_id
_entity_poly.type
_entity_poly.pdbx_seq_one_letter_code
_entity_poly.pdbx_strand_id
1 'polypeptide(L)'
;MNKPYKLGGVVHTYQKYDPVKFPGPTQPPPDLVSPAFEHALMYGEYRELTEEELARAVELDTEQIAGLGPSIDFLRAMLEERRRKLLEKYETRSVVRKARKVYQSSAREITPPKKLRKAYEQAVAQQQIYLLEHLYFNAADDASDFSIYLVGLIEDLANKYAIDEMDSKYEFIGSERLTIPRALEVKEELDTIEELLQQLEEAAKTAQIGMIDMDKLSQFASPQDMSDLDELKQQIENIVREQAERQGLDRDPSGAFRLTPQAYKVFQGKLLSRIFSNLQAGRSGRHGGRIEGDGSVELPQTRPYEFGDSLASIDTTQTVINALLKRPDDSPVRLRSEDIEVHRTRNSPKCATVVIMDMSGSMRYEGQYANVKRMALALQGLITTEYPGDFLRFIEMYTFAKLRPAGEIINLMPKPVTIHDPWVQLAADMSRDDISESQIHPHFTNIQHSLRLARQNLATVDTPNRQIVLITDGLPTAHFEDNMLYMLYPPDPRTEKATMREGALCLRDGITINMFLIPSWSQSEEDIRFAYRLAESTRGRVFFTAGKDLDRFVVWDYVDRRREILG
;
A
#
# COMPACT_ATOMS: atom_id res chain seq x y z
N MET A 1 -15.27 70.58 -14.39
CA MET A 1 -14.75 69.98 -13.15
C MET A 1 -15.52 68.69 -12.88
N ASN A 2 -14.90 67.52 -13.05
CA ASN A 2 -15.04 66.34 -12.20
C ASN A 2 -14.16 65.21 -12.76
N LYS A 3 -13.13 64.81 -12.00
CA LYS A 3 -12.33 63.62 -12.29
C LYS A 3 -13.08 62.38 -11.79
N PRO A 4 -13.17 61.29 -12.56
CA PRO A 4 -13.52 59.99 -12.02
C PRO A 4 -12.27 59.21 -11.58
N TYR A 5 -12.44 58.45 -10.50
CA TYR A 5 -11.47 57.55 -9.88
C TYR A 5 -10.94 56.48 -10.85
N LYS A 6 -9.62 56.24 -10.83
CA LYS A 6 -8.97 55.05 -11.41
C LYS A 6 -8.95 53.92 -10.37
N LEU A 7 -9.68 52.84 -10.63
CA LEU A 7 -9.45 51.54 -9.99
C LEU A 7 -8.40 50.79 -10.80
N GLY A 8 -7.31 50.39 -10.14
CA GLY A 8 -6.30 49.50 -10.70
C GLY A 8 -6.85 48.07 -10.77
N GLY A 9 -6.75 47.47 -11.96
CA GLY A 9 -7.03 46.06 -12.20
C GLY A 9 -5.81 45.41 -12.83
N VAL A 10 -5.32 44.37 -12.18
CA VAL A 10 -4.16 43.55 -12.53
C VAL A 10 -4.43 42.85 -13.88
N VAL A 11 -3.48 42.97 -14.81
CA VAL A 11 -3.46 42.23 -16.06
C VAL A 11 -3.14 40.77 -15.75
N HIS A 12 -4.14 39.89 -15.80
CA HIS A 12 -3.94 38.44 -15.75
C HIS A 12 -3.17 37.98 -16.99
N THR A 13 -1.94 37.54 -16.81
CA THR A 13 -1.15 36.83 -17.83
C THR A 13 -1.53 35.34 -17.86
N TYR A 14 -2.70 35.03 -18.42
CA TYR A 14 -3.00 33.70 -18.96
C TYR A 14 -2.97 33.80 -20.49
N GLN A 15 -1.77 33.87 -21.06
CA GLN A 15 -1.54 33.69 -22.51
C GLN A 15 -0.33 32.81 -22.74
N LYS A 16 -0.45 31.53 -22.39
CA LYS A 16 0.15 30.38 -23.08
C LYS A 16 -0.78 29.18 -22.83
N TYR A 17 -1.94 29.20 -23.47
CA TYR A 17 -2.86 28.08 -23.53
C TYR A 17 -2.73 27.49 -24.94
N ASP A 18 -2.07 26.34 -25.07
CA ASP A 18 -1.94 25.61 -26.32
C ASP A 18 -3.10 24.58 -26.41
N PRO A 19 -4.10 24.79 -27.29
CA PRO A 19 -5.29 23.96 -27.36
C PRO A 19 -5.06 22.57 -27.99
N VAL A 20 -3.83 22.20 -28.37
CA VAL A 20 -3.52 20.90 -29.00
C VAL A 20 -3.26 19.78 -27.97
N LYS A 21 -3.09 20.10 -26.67
CA LYS A 21 -2.86 19.11 -25.61
C LYS A 21 -4.08 18.88 -24.73
N PHE A 22 -5.13 18.29 -25.29
CA PHE A 22 -6.15 17.60 -24.48
C PHE A 22 -5.94 16.09 -24.64
N PRO A 23 -5.69 15.32 -23.56
CA PRO A 23 -6.04 13.90 -23.60
C PRO A 23 -7.55 13.82 -23.85
N GLY A 24 -7.98 12.86 -24.68
CA GLY A 24 -9.39 12.74 -25.05
C GLY A 24 -10.27 12.65 -23.79
N PRO A 25 -11.48 13.25 -23.77
CA PRO A 25 -12.39 13.24 -22.61
C PRO A 25 -12.84 11.84 -22.16
N THR A 26 -12.39 10.80 -22.86
CA THR A 26 -12.67 9.37 -22.64
C THR A 26 -11.45 8.58 -22.14
N GLN A 27 -10.27 9.19 -21.96
CA GLN A 27 -9.09 8.48 -21.45
C GLN A 27 -9.01 8.56 -19.93
N PRO A 28 -8.79 7.42 -19.22
CA PRO A 28 -8.58 7.44 -17.78
C PRO A 28 -7.24 8.12 -17.45
N PRO A 29 -7.17 9.02 -16.46
CA PRO A 29 -5.91 9.66 -16.06
C PRO A 29 -4.92 8.63 -15.48
N PRO A 30 -3.59 8.86 -15.62
CA PRO A 30 -2.56 7.97 -15.06
C PRO A 30 -2.71 7.85 -13.54
N ASP A 31 -2.50 6.65 -12.99
CA ASP A 31 -2.88 6.34 -11.61
C ASP A 31 -1.78 6.67 -10.58
N LEU A 32 -1.58 7.96 -10.29
CA LEU A 32 -0.63 8.42 -9.26
C LEU A 32 -1.10 8.13 -7.84
N VAL A 33 -2.42 7.97 -7.66
CA VAL A 33 -3.02 7.79 -6.33
C VAL A 33 -2.71 6.41 -5.78
N SER A 34 -2.71 5.36 -6.60
CA SER A 34 -2.54 3.99 -6.10
C SER A 34 -1.17 3.74 -5.43
N PRO A 35 -0.02 4.13 -6.01
CA PRO A 35 1.27 3.96 -5.35
C PRO A 35 1.44 4.86 -4.11
N ALA A 36 1.00 6.11 -4.20
CA ALA A 36 1.00 7.03 -3.05
C ALA A 36 0.13 6.51 -1.90
N PHE A 37 -0.98 5.87 -2.24
CA PHE A 37 -1.86 5.23 -1.29
C PHE A 37 -1.26 3.97 -0.67
N GLU A 38 -0.65 3.08 -1.45
CA GLU A 38 0.03 1.89 -0.92
C GLU A 38 1.15 2.29 0.05
N HIS A 39 1.89 3.34 -0.27
CA HIS A 39 2.85 3.93 0.65
C HIS A 39 2.19 4.46 1.94
N ALA A 40 1.13 5.25 1.81
CA ALA A 40 0.42 5.80 2.97
C ALA A 40 -0.26 4.72 3.83
N LEU A 41 -0.74 3.62 3.25
CA LEU A 41 -1.20 2.45 4.00
C LEU A 41 -0.07 1.82 4.82
N MET A 42 1.11 1.69 4.21
CA MET A 42 2.27 1.06 4.84
C MET A 42 2.93 1.94 5.90
N TYR A 43 2.96 3.26 5.72
CA TYR A 43 3.76 4.13 6.59
C TYR A 43 2.96 5.23 7.30
N GLY A 44 1.69 5.42 6.96
CA GLY A 44 0.89 6.54 7.45
C GLY A 44 1.53 7.90 7.09
N GLU A 45 1.28 8.92 7.91
CA GLU A 45 1.98 10.22 7.81
C GLU A 45 3.44 10.19 8.33
N TYR A 46 3.94 9.05 8.81
CA TYR A 46 5.27 8.96 9.43
C TYR A 46 6.44 8.90 8.44
N ARG A 47 6.15 8.65 7.15
CA ARG A 47 7.10 8.77 6.05
C ARG A 47 6.36 9.38 4.88
N GLU A 48 6.81 10.55 4.43
CA GLU A 48 6.27 11.21 3.26
C GLU A 48 7.07 10.73 2.03
N LEU A 49 6.42 10.62 0.86
CA LEU A 49 7.12 10.25 -0.37
C LEU A 49 8.03 11.41 -0.79
N THR A 50 9.30 11.13 -1.03
CA THR A 50 10.18 12.08 -1.71
C THR A 50 9.78 12.22 -3.17
N GLU A 51 10.15 13.33 -3.81
CA GLU A 51 9.86 13.57 -5.24
C GLU A 51 10.42 12.43 -6.13
N GLU A 52 11.59 11.89 -5.77
CA GLU A 52 12.23 10.78 -6.48
C GLU A 52 11.54 9.42 -6.25
N GLU A 53 11.01 9.17 -5.05
CA GLU A 53 10.27 7.94 -4.73
C GLU A 53 8.88 7.95 -5.38
N LEU A 54 8.21 9.11 -5.41
CA LEU A 54 6.96 9.29 -6.14
C LEU A 54 7.20 9.07 -7.64
N ALA A 55 8.20 9.74 -8.23
CA ALA A 55 8.53 9.63 -9.66
C ALA A 55 8.91 8.20 -10.10
N ARG A 56 9.59 7.43 -9.23
CA ARG A 56 9.90 6.01 -9.46
C ARG A 56 8.68 5.10 -9.51
N ALA A 57 7.61 5.49 -8.82
CA ALA A 57 6.39 4.70 -8.73
C ALA A 57 5.35 5.06 -9.80
N VAL A 58 5.63 6.04 -10.67
CA VAL A 58 4.73 6.50 -11.74
C VAL A 58 5.00 5.78 -13.05
N GLU A 59 3.96 5.14 -13.60
CA GLU A 59 3.90 4.84 -15.04
C GLU A 59 3.33 6.07 -15.75
N LEU A 60 4.17 6.81 -16.48
CA LEU A 60 3.72 7.89 -17.36
C LEU A 60 3.24 7.29 -18.69
N ASP A 61 2.23 7.86 -19.34
CA ASP A 61 1.75 7.36 -20.63
C ASP A 61 2.72 7.71 -21.78
N THR A 62 2.91 6.76 -22.70
CA THR A 62 3.82 6.85 -23.88
C THR A 62 3.60 8.09 -24.77
N GLU A 63 2.39 8.65 -24.83
CA GLU A 63 2.08 9.83 -25.65
C GLU A 63 2.51 11.14 -25.00
N GLN A 64 2.65 11.19 -23.67
CA GLN A 64 3.11 12.39 -22.94
C GLN A 64 4.65 12.52 -22.93
N ILE A 65 5.34 11.40 -23.19
CA ILE A 65 6.80 11.31 -23.32
C ILE A 65 7.27 11.51 -24.78
N ALA A 66 6.36 11.60 -25.76
CA ALA A 66 6.72 11.82 -27.15
C ALA A 66 7.58 13.10 -27.39
N GLY A 67 7.53 14.06 -26.47
CA GLY A 67 8.41 15.25 -26.47
C GLY A 67 9.83 15.02 -25.92
N LEU A 68 10.08 13.90 -25.21
CA LEU A 68 11.35 13.54 -24.58
C LEU A 68 12.15 12.50 -25.39
N GLY A 69 11.54 11.86 -26.40
CA GLY A 69 12.23 10.95 -27.32
C GLY A 69 13.53 11.51 -27.89
N PRO A 70 13.57 12.77 -28.38
CA PRO A 70 14.80 13.39 -28.87
C PRO A 70 15.89 13.52 -27.78
N SER A 71 15.51 13.75 -26.52
CA SER A 71 16.44 13.88 -25.39
C SER A 71 16.98 12.52 -24.93
N ILE A 72 16.15 11.47 -24.88
CA ILE A 72 16.58 10.12 -24.52
C ILE A 72 17.52 9.54 -25.59
N ASP A 73 17.19 9.72 -26.87
CA ASP A 73 18.05 9.28 -27.98
C ASP A 73 19.38 10.03 -27.99
N PHE A 74 19.38 11.32 -27.64
CA PHE A 74 20.60 12.11 -27.47
C PHE A 74 21.49 11.59 -26.34
N LEU A 75 20.93 11.31 -25.16
CA LEU A 75 21.66 10.74 -24.02
C LEU A 75 22.23 9.37 -24.35
N ARG A 76 21.47 8.53 -25.06
CA ARG A 76 21.96 7.24 -25.56
C ARG A 76 23.14 7.43 -26.50
N ALA A 77 23.02 8.34 -27.47
CA ALA A 77 24.09 8.63 -28.43
C ALA A 77 25.36 9.16 -27.75
N MET A 78 25.22 10.00 -26.72
CA MET A 78 26.34 10.52 -25.92
C MET A 78 27.09 9.39 -25.19
N LEU A 79 26.35 8.52 -24.50
CA LEU A 79 26.92 7.37 -23.78
C LEU A 79 27.58 6.37 -24.74
N GLU A 80 26.95 6.10 -25.89
CA GLU A 80 27.52 5.26 -26.95
C GLU A 80 28.81 5.86 -27.53
N GLU A 81 28.84 7.18 -27.75
CA GLU A 81 30.03 7.88 -28.21
C GLU A 81 31.16 7.80 -27.16
N ARG A 82 30.83 7.97 -25.88
CA ARG A 82 31.81 7.86 -24.79
C ARG A 82 32.39 6.45 -24.72
N ARG A 83 31.54 5.41 -24.76
CA ARG A 83 31.95 4.00 -24.83
C ARG A 83 32.88 3.77 -26.01
N ARG A 84 32.50 4.22 -27.21
CA ARG A 84 33.32 4.08 -28.42
C ARG A 84 34.70 4.72 -28.25
N LYS A 85 34.78 5.94 -27.71
CA LYS A 85 36.06 6.65 -27.47
C LYS A 85 36.99 5.85 -26.54
N LEU A 86 36.46 5.18 -25.53
CA LEU A 86 37.26 4.33 -24.63
C LEU A 86 37.82 3.11 -25.37
N LEU A 87 36.98 2.41 -26.14
CA LEU A 87 37.36 1.21 -26.89
C LEU A 87 38.34 1.48 -28.03
N GLU A 88 38.23 2.65 -28.69
CA GLU A 88 39.14 3.07 -29.76
C GLU A 88 40.48 3.63 -29.24
N LYS A 89 40.53 4.10 -27.99
CA LYS A 89 41.74 4.71 -27.43
C LYS A 89 42.70 3.67 -26.88
N TYR A 90 42.21 2.72 -26.08
CA TYR A 90 43.04 1.83 -25.29
C TYR A 90 43.23 0.44 -25.91
N GLU A 91 44.28 -0.25 -25.48
CA GLU A 91 44.50 -1.68 -25.71
C GLU A 91 44.62 -2.45 -24.38
N THR A 92 44.07 -3.66 -24.34
CA THR A 92 43.96 -4.49 -23.13
C THR A 92 44.98 -5.63 -23.06
N ARG A 93 45.57 -6.03 -24.18
CA ARG A 93 46.45 -7.21 -24.25
C ARG A 93 47.69 -7.07 -23.37
N SER A 94 48.25 -5.87 -23.27
CA SER A 94 49.42 -5.65 -22.40
C SER A 94 49.07 -5.70 -20.92
N VAL A 95 47.91 -5.16 -20.53
CA VAL A 95 47.49 -5.11 -19.12
C VAL A 95 47.03 -6.48 -18.63
N VAL A 96 46.35 -7.28 -19.46
CA VAL A 96 46.02 -8.71 -19.18
C VAL A 96 47.31 -9.50 -18.86
N ARG A 97 48.34 -9.36 -19.71
CA ARG A 97 49.65 -10.01 -19.48
C ARG A 97 50.30 -9.51 -18.19
N LYS A 98 50.19 -8.21 -17.89
CA LYS A 98 50.76 -7.60 -16.70
C LYS A 98 50.07 -8.10 -15.43
N ALA A 99 48.74 -8.10 -15.37
CA ALA A 99 47.96 -8.61 -14.24
C ALA A 99 48.25 -10.09 -13.96
N ARG A 100 48.30 -10.91 -15.01
CA ARG A 100 48.71 -12.32 -14.88
C ARG A 100 50.11 -12.49 -14.31
N LYS A 101 51.05 -11.65 -14.74
CA LYS A 101 52.44 -11.69 -14.25
C LYS A 101 52.53 -11.26 -12.78
N VAL A 102 51.82 -10.20 -12.39
CA VAL A 102 51.76 -9.70 -11.01
C VAL A 102 51.23 -10.79 -10.07
N TYR A 103 50.07 -11.38 -10.38
CA TYR A 103 49.52 -12.48 -9.59
C TYR A 103 50.49 -13.67 -9.48
N GLN A 104 51.15 -14.06 -10.59
CA GLN A 104 52.11 -15.16 -10.58
C GLN A 104 53.38 -14.86 -9.78
N SER A 105 53.86 -13.61 -9.78
CA SER A 105 54.98 -13.22 -8.93
C SER A 105 54.60 -13.21 -7.47
N SER A 106 53.44 -12.63 -7.13
CA SER A 106 52.93 -12.60 -5.76
C SER A 106 52.75 -14.05 -5.25
N ALA A 107 52.05 -14.90 -5.98
CA ALA A 107 51.85 -16.29 -5.57
C ALA A 107 53.14 -17.09 -5.23
N ARG A 108 54.31 -16.67 -5.74
CA ARG A 108 55.62 -17.31 -5.51
C ARG A 108 56.46 -16.68 -4.41
N GLU A 109 56.11 -15.48 -3.94
CA GLU A 109 56.95 -14.69 -3.04
C GLU A 109 56.87 -15.17 -1.58
N ILE A 110 55.69 -15.62 -1.14
CA ILE A 110 55.49 -16.08 0.24
C ILE A 110 55.72 -17.57 0.45
N THR A 111 56.25 -17.92 1.62
CA THR A 111 56.29 -19.32 2.09
C THR A 111 55.14 -19.57 3.07
N PRO A 112 54.13 -20.37 2.71
CA PRO A 112 52.99 -20.65 3.58
C PRO A 112 53.39 -21.48 4.82
N PRO A 113 52.69 -21.34 5.96
CA PRO A 113 52.90 -22.19 7.14
C PRO A 113 52.79 -23.69 6.79
N LYS A 114 53.62 -24.53 7.42
CA LYS A 114 53.69 -25.98 7.10
C LYS A 114 52.34 -26.69 7.11
N LYS A 115 51.42 -26.29 7.99
CA LYS A 115 50.07 -26.86 8.09
C LYS A 115 49.14 -26.46 6.93
N LEU A 116 49.34 -25.28 6.35
CA LEU A 116 48.48 -24.70 5.30
C LEU A 116 49.09 -24.81 3.89
N ARG A 117 50.36 -25.22 3.78
CA ARG A 117 51.09 -25.29 2.51
C ARG A 117 50.37 -26.03 1.39
N LYS A 118 49.85 -27.24 1.66
CA LYS A 118 49.15 -28.04 0.64
C LYS A 118 47.86 -27.35 0.16
N ALA A 119 47.12 -26.73 1.09
CA ALA A 119 45.90 -26.01 0.78
C ALA A 119 46.19 -24.71 0.03
N TYR A 120 47.28 -24.00 0.35
CA TYR A 120 47.77 -22.84 -0.39
C TYR A 120 48.18 -23.19 -1.83
N GLU A 121 49.00 -24.23 -2.02
CA GLU A 121 49.42 -24.69 -3.35
C GLU A 121 48.21 -25.07 -4.21
N GLN A 122 47.19 -25.69 -3.61
CA GLN A 122 45.93 -26.00 -4.28
C GLN A 122 45.13 -24.75 -4.65
N ALA A 123 44.99 -23.79 -3.73
CA ALA A 123 44.25 -22.54 -3.98
C ALA A 123 44.89 -21.70 -5.09
N VAL A 124 46.22 -21.59 -5.11
CA VAL A 124 46.97 -20.89 -6.16
C VAL A 124 46.86 -21.61 -7.51
N ALA A 125 46.92 -22.94 -7.53
CA ALA A 125 46.79 -23.71 -8.76
C ALA A 125 45.38 -23.61 -9.37
N GLN A 126 44.35 -23.60 -8.52
CA GLN A 126 42.96 -23.50 -8.93
C GLN A 126 42.51 -22.06 -9.22
N GLN A 127 43.29 -21.06 -8.78
CA GLN A 127 43.02 -19.63 -8.95
C GLN A 127 41.64 -19.21 -8.41
N GLN A 128 41.09 -19.89 -7.41
CA GLN A 128 39.76 -19.52 -6.88
C GLN A 128 39.90 -18.57 -5.68
N ILE A 129 39.26 -17.40 -5.77
CA ILE A 129 39.21 -16.40 -4.67
C ILE A 129 38.70 -17.05 -3.38
N TYR A 130 37.59 -17.79 -3.47
CA TYR A 130 36.99 -18.51 -2.33
C TYR A 130 37.99 -19.40 -1.57
N LEU A 131 38.91 -20.08 -2.26
CA LEU A 131 39.88 -20.96 -1.61
C LEU A 131 40.98 -20.16 -0.89
N LEU A 132 41.33 -18.98 -1.39
CA LEU A 132 42.27 -18.07 -0.74
C LEU A 132 41.63 -17.38 0.47
N GLU A 133 40.35 -17.00 0.39
CA GLU A 133 39.58 -16.47 1.53
C GLU A 133 39.43 -17.52 2.64
N HIS A 134 39.11 -18.77 2.27
CA HIS A 134 39.04 -19.87 3.22
C HIS A 134 40.39 -20.13 3.90
N LEU A 135 41.52 -19.93 3.22
CA LEU A 135 42.85 -19.99 3.82
C LEU A 135 43.12 -18.84 4.78
N TYR A 136 42.66 -17.64 4.46
CA TYR A 136 42.74 -16.46 5.32
C TYR A 136 42.00 -16.71 6.65
N PHE A 137 40.74 -17.17 6.59
CA PHE A 137 39.96 -17.47 7.80
C PHE A 137 40.55 -18.63 8.64
N ASN A 138 41.19 -19.61 8.01
CA ASN A 138 41.85 -20.72 8.70
C ASN A 138 43.22 -20.38 9.28
N ALA A 139 43.79 -19.21 8.97
CA ALA A 139 45.07 -18.78 9.50
C ALA A 139 45.03 -18.39 10.99
N ALA A 140 43.83 -18.26 11.59
CA ALA A 140 43.52 -18.00 13.00
C ALA A 140 44.09 -16.71 13.63
N ASP A 141 45.06 -16.08 12.98
CA ASP A 141 45.70 -14.84 13.41
C ASP A 141 45.65 -13.81 12.26
N ASP A 142 44.72 -12.87 12.35
CA ASP A 142 44.48 -11.81 11.36
C ASP A 142 45.69 -10.86 11.20
N ALA A 143 46.60 -10.82 12.18
CA ALA A 143 47.78 -9.96 12.17
C ALA A 143 49.05 -10.65 11.63
N SER A 144 48.96 -11.91 11.20
CA SER A 144 50.14 -12.63 10.71
C SER A 144 50.62 -12.12 9.34
N ASP A 145 51.94 -12.14 9.11
CA ASP A 145 52.54 -11.78 7.80
C ASP A 145 51.92 -12.58 6.64
N PHE A 146 51.48 -13.82 6.91
CA PHE A 146 50.80 -14.67 5.92
C PHE A 146 49.37 -14.22 5.62
N SER A 147 48.62 -13.78 6.63
CA SER A 147 47.26 -13.25 6.49
C SER A 147 47.25 -11.94 5.71
N ILE A 148 48.14 -11.00 6.05
CA ILE A 148 48.31 -9.72 5.32
C ILE A 148 48.66 -9.97 3.86
N TYR A 149 49.54 -10.94 3.61
CA TYR A 149 49.93 -11.33 2.26
C TYR A 149 48.78 -11.94 1.46
N LEU A 150 47.97 -12.81 2.08
CA LEU A 150 46.83 -13.43 1.43
C LEU A 150 45.82 -12.38 0.95
N VAL A 151 45.61 -11.29 1.70
CA VAL A 151 44.76 -10.17 1.27
C VAL A 151 45.27 -9.55 -0.03
N GLY A 152 46.57 -9.25 -0.11
CA GLY A 152 47.19 -8.72 -1.34
C GLY A 152 47.12 -9.70 -2.51
N LEU A 153 47.29 -11.01 -2.26
CA LEU A 153 47.19 -12.04 -3.29
C LEU A 153 45.74 -12.21 -3.80
N ILE A 154 44.75 -12.09 -2.91
CA ILE A 154 43.32 -12.08 -3.26
C ILE A 154 43.01 -10.86 -4.13
N GLU A 155 43.50 -9.68 -3.75
CA GLU A 155 43.34 -8.44 -4.52
C GLU A 155 43.98 -8.56 -5.92
N ASP A 156 45.20 -9.08 -6.03
CA ASP A 156 45.87 -9.33 -7.32
C ASP A 156 45.08 -10.28 -8.23
N LEU A 157 44.47 -11.31 -7.64
CA LEU A 157 43.62 -12.27 -8.36
C LEU A 157 42.29 -11.65 -8.80
N ALA A 158 41.67 -10.84 -7.94
CA ALA A 158 40.45 -10.09 -8.26
C ALA A 158 40.71 -9.09 -9.39
N ASN A 159 41.81 -8.34 -9.33
CA ASN A 159 42.25 -7.42 -10.37
C ASN A 159 42.48 -8.13 -11.70
N LYS A 160 43.13 -9.30 -11.68
CA LYS A 160 43.30 -10.16 -12.86
C LYS A 160 41.94 -10.55 -13.44
N TYR A 161 40.99 -10.99 -12.61
CA TYR A 161 39.67 -11.41 -13.09
C TYR A 161 38.85 -10.27 -13.68
N ALA A 162 38.83 -9.10 -13.04
CA ALA A 162 38.15 -7.93 -13.56
C ALA A 162 38.69 -7.53 -14.95
N ILE A 163 40.02 -7.59 -15.13
CA ILE A 163 40.67 -7.29 -16.42
C ILE A 163 40.38 -8.38 -17.46
N ASP A 164 40.43 -9.66 -17.09
CA ASP A 164 40.11 -10.79 -17.97
C ASP A 164 38.63 -10.72 -18.45
N GLU A 165 37.71 -10.35 -17.56
CA GLU A 165 36.29 -10.12 -17.86
C GLU A 165 36.12 -8.95 -18.84
N MET A 166 36.76 -7.81 -18.58
CA MET A 166 36.70 -6.63 -19.45
C MET A 166 37.20 -6.94 -20.86
N ASP A 167 38.33 -7.65 -20.99
CA ASP A 167 38.91 -8.08 -22.28
C ASP A 167 38.01 -9.06 -23.03
N SER A 168 37.24 -9.88 -22.30
CA SER A 168 36.30 -10.84 -22.89
C SER A 168 34.99 -10.17 -23.32
N LYS A 169 34.52 -9.18 -22.57
CA LYS A 169 33.24 -8.51 -22.75
C LYS A 169 33.29 -7.43 -23.84
N TYR A 170 34.42 -6.73 -23.98
CA TYR A 170 34.56 -5.62 -24.92
C TYR A 170 35.72 -5.80 -25.90
N GLU A 171 35.50 -5.39 -27.16
CA GLU A 171 36.54 -5.39 -28.18
C GLU A 171 37.27 -4.03 -28.21
N PHE A 172 38.52 -4.02 -27.73
CA PHE A 172 39.39 -2.85 -27.76
C PHE A 172 40.22 -2.82 -29.04
N ILE A 173 40.18 -1.70 -29.76
CA ILE A 173 40.82 -1.51 -31.08
C ILE A 173 41.98 -0.49 -31.00
N GLY A 174 42.15 0.16 -29.85
CA GLY A 174 43.14 1.21 -29.64
C GLY A 174 44.60 0.73 -29.55
N SER A 175 45.46 1.66 -29.20
CA SER A 175 46.92 1.44 -29.11
C SER A 175 47.55 1.94 -27.81
N GLU A 176 46.81 2.71 -27.01
CA GLU A 176 47.29 3.23 -25.73
C GLU A 176 47.26 2.15 -24.65
N ARG A 177 48.41 1.89 -24.02
CA ARG A 177 48.55 0.82 -23.03
C ARG A 177 47.97 1.22 -21.69
N LEU A 178 47.24 0.31 -21.05
CA LEU A 178 46.68 0.52 -19.72
C LEU A 178 47.62 0.05 -18.60
N THR A 179 47.58 0.77 -17.47
CA THR A 179 48.07 0.26 -16.18
C THR A 179 46.96 -0.54 -15.50
N ILE A 180 47.29 -1.38 -14.51
CA ILE A 180 46.26 -2.17 -13.79
C ILE A 180 45.22 -1.24 -13.14
N PRO A 181 45.58 -0.20 -12.37
CA PRO A 181 44.58 0.71 -11.80
C PRO A 181 43.73 1.40 -12.87
N ARG A 182 44.35 1.88 -13.95
CA ARG A 182 43.62 2.55 -15.03
C ARG A 182 42.68 1.60 -15.79
N ALA A 183 43.05 0.32 -15.93
CA ALA A 183 42.18 -0.68 -16.55
C ALA A 183 40.93 -0.96 -15.70
N LEU A 184 41.06 -0.97 -14.37
CA LEU A 184 39.92 -1.13 -13.46
C LEU A 184 38.99 0.09 -13.54
N GLU A 185 39.53 1.32 -13.54
CA GLU A 185 38.75 2.55 -13.73
C GLU A 185 37.99 2.54 -15.07
N VAL A 186 38.65 2.11 -16.16
CA VAL A 186 38.02 2.01 -17.48
C VAL A 186 36.93 0.94 -17.50
N LYS A 187 37.13 -0.19 -16.82
CA LYS A 187 36.09 -1.22 -16.66
C LYS A 187 34.87 -0.65 -15.95
N GLU A 188 35.07 0.01 -14.83
CA GLU A 188 33.99 0.59 -14.02
C GLU A 188 33.22 1.66 -14.81
N GLU A 189 33.93 2.50 -15.58
CA GLU A 189 33.32 3.46 -16.51
C GLU A 189 32.48 2.75 -17.59
N LEU A 190 32.98 1.67 -18.19
CA LEU A 190 32.26 0.91 -19.22
C LEU A 190 31.01 0.19 -18.67
N ASP A 191 31.13 -0.44 -17.50
CA ASP A 191 30.01 -1.12 -16.84
C ASP A 191 28.92 -0.12 -16.44
N THR A 192 29.29 1.06 -15.93
CA THR A 192 28.35 2.14 -15.60
C THR A 192 27.62 2.65 -16.85
N ILE A 193 28.35 2.84 -17.95
CA ILE A 193 27.73 3.26 -19.22
C ILE A 193 26.71 2.21 -19.70
N GLU A 194 27.02 0.92 -19.58
CA GLU A 194 26.11 -0.15 -19.99
C GLU A 194 24.84 -0.23 -19.12
N GLU A 195 24.98 -0.08 -17.80
CA GLU A 195 23.86 0.02 -16.86
C GLU A 195 22.92 1.19 -17.25
N LEU A 196 23.48 2.37 -17.53
CA LEU A 196 22.72 3.55 -17.93
C LEU A 196 22.06 3.38 -19.31
N LEU A 197 22.74 2.75 -20.28
CA LEU A 197 22.15 2.45 -21.59
C LEU A 197 20.96 1.51 -21.46
N GLN A 198 21.04 0.50 -20.58
CA GLN A 198 19.92 -0.40 -20.32
C GLN A 198 18.75 0.34 -19.66
N GLN A 199 19.01 1.20 -18.66
CA GLN A 199 17.97 2.03 -18.03
C GLN A 199 17.28 2.96 -19.03
N LEU A 200 18.04 3.59 -19.93
CA LEU A 200 17.47 4.44 -20.99
C LEU A 200 16.64 3.64 -22.00
N GLU A 201 17.05 2.42 -22.34
CA GLU A 201 16.29 1.54 -23.23
C GLU A 201 14.98 1.07 -22.57
N GLU A 202 15.03 0.71 -21.28
CA GLU A 202 13.85 0.34 -20.50
C GLU A 202 12.91 1.53 -20.32
N ALA A 203 13.42 2.72 -20.02
CA ALA A 203 12.61 3.94 -19.91
C ALA A 203 11.93 4.30 -21.25
N ALA A 204 12.62 4.12 -22.37
CA ALA A 204 12.04 4.31 -23.70
C ALA A 204 10.90 3.32 -24.02
N LYS A 205 10.97 2.09 -23.49
CA LYS A 205 9.94 1.05 -23.70
C LYS A 205 8.77 1.12 -22.72
N THR A 206 9.04 1.43 -21.46
CA THR A 206 8.08 1.34 -20.33
C THR A 206 7.55 2.70 -19.89
N ALA A 207 8.10 3.79 -20.42
CA ALA A 207 7.75 5.15 -20.01
C ALA A 207 8.01 5.45 -18.51
N GLN A 208 8.80 4.62 -17.84
CA GLN A 208 9.19 4.77 -16.44
C GLN A 208 10.53 5.54 -16.33
N ILE A 209 10.45 6.87 -16.36
CA ILE A 209 11.62 7.76 -16.34
C ILE A 209 12.32 7.75 -14.96
N GLY A 210 11.60 7.41 -13.88
CA GLY A 210 12.18 7.33 -12.54
C GLY A 210 13.23 6.23 -12.34
N MET A 211 13.38 5.30 -13.29
CA MET A 211 14.41 4.25 -13.22
C MET A 211 15.81 4.73 -13.64
N ILE A 212 15.93 5.95 -14.18
CA ILE A 212 17.20 6.47 -14.68
C ILE A 212 17.98 7.15 -13.54
N ASP A 213 19.22 6.71 -13.32
CA ASP A 213 20.14 7.36 -12.39
C ASP A 213 20.74 8.64 -12.99
N MET A 214 20.08 9.78 -12.71
CA MET A 214 20.47 11.09 -13.22
C MET A 214 21.81 11.59 -12.64
N ASP A 215 22.15 11.18 -11.42
CA ASP A 215 23.40 11.58 -10.78
C ASP A 215 24.58 10.89 -11.47
N LYS A 216 24.47 9.60 -11.80
CA LYS A 216 25.47 8.89 -12.62
C LYS A 216 25.55 9.46 -14.03
N LEU A 217 24.43 9.78 -14.68
CA LEU A 217 24.43 10.39 -16.02
C LEU A 217 25.18 11.72 -16.06
N SER A 218 25.00 12.56 -15.04
CA SER A 218 25.65 13.87 -14.94
C SER A 218 27.18 13.79 -14.95
N GLN A 219 27.77 12.67 -14.52
CA GLN A 219 29.22 12.45 -14.51
C GLN A 219 29.80 12.26 -15.91
N PHE A 220 28.98 11.82 -16.87
CA PHE A 220 29.39 11.59 -18.26
C PHE A 220 29.02 12.75 -19.20
N ALA A 221 28.14 13.64 -18.76
CA ALA A 221 27.69 14.79 -19.51
C ALA A 221 28.80 15.85 -19.66
N SER A 222 28.94 16.41 -20.86
CA SER A 222 29.80 17.57 -21.03
C SER A 222 29.14 18.83 -20.44
N PRO A 223 29.89 19.90 -20.14
CA PRO A 223 29.31 21.15 -19.63
C PRO A 223 28.22 21.75 -20.54
N GLN A 224 28.24 21.40 -21.82
CA GLN A 224 27.24 21.83 -22.79
C GLN A 224 25.96 20.97 -22.71
N ASP A 225 26.09 19.68 -22.41
CA ASP A 225 24.98 18.73 -22.31
C ASP A 225 24.29 18.77 -20.93
N MET A 226 24.96 19.33 -19.91
CA MET A 226 24.39 19.54 -18.57
C MET A 226 23.15 20.43 -18.59
N SER A 227 23.13 21.45 -19.46
CA SER A 227 21.96 22.32 -19.62
C SER A 227 20.74 21.54 -20.11
N ASP A 228 20.94 20.61 -21.04
CA ASP A 228 19.87 19.80 -21.61
C ASP A 228 19.36 18.76 -20.59
N LEU A 229 20.25 18.23 -19.74
CA LEU A 229 19.89 17.37 -18.62
C LEU A 229 19.09 18.12 -17.54
N ASP A 230 19.48 19.34 -17.21
CA ASP A 230 18.75 20.18 -16.25
C ASP A 230 17.36 20.57 -16.78
N GLU A 231 17.24 20.88 -18.08
CA GLU A 231 15.96 21.12 -18.73
C GLU A 231 15.06 19.88 -18.70
N LEU A 232 15.62 18.70 -18.99
CA LEU A 232 14.90 17.43 -18.90
C LEU A 232 14.38 17.18 -17.48
N LYS A 233 15.24 17.37 -16.47
CA LYS A 233 14.87 17.22 -15.06
C LYS A 233 13.72 18.16 -14.67
N GLN A 234 13.79 19.43 -15.04
CA GLN A 234 12.73 20.41 -14.78
C GLN A 234 11.41 20.07 -15.49
N GLN A 235 11.47 19.56 -16.73
CA GLN A 235 10.27 19.14 -17.44
C GLN A 235 9.59 17.96 -16.76
N ILE A 236 10.35 16.96 -16.33
CA ILE A 236 9.84 15.80 -15.57
C ILE A 236 9.21 16.27 -14.25
N GLU A 237 9.90 17.12 -13.49
CA GLU A 237 9.39 17.67 -12.23
C GLU A 237 8.06 18.43 -12.42
N ASN A 238 7.94 19.22 -13.48
CA ASN A 238 6.72 19.98 -13.77
C ASN A 238 5.55 19.06 -14.19
N ILE A 239 5.82 18.01 -14.97
CA ILE A 239 4.79 17.02 -15.36
C ILE A 239 4.29 16.27 -14.13
N VAL A 240 5.21 15.78 -13.28
CA VAL A 240 4.86 15.07 -12.04
C VAL A 240 4.05 15.99 -11.12
N ARG A 241 4.44 17.26 -10.99
CA ARG A 241 3.73 18.26 -10.18
C ARG A 241 2.31 18.53 -10.67
N GLU A 242 2.14 18.83 -11.95
CA GLU A 242 0.83 19.15 -12.51
C GLU A 242 -0.14 17.96 -12.37
N GLN A 243 0.36 16.74 -12.52
CA GLN A 243 -0.46 15.55 -12.34
C GLN A 243 -0.77 15.27 -10.87
N ALA A 244 0.18 15.47 -9.95
CA ALA A 244 -0.02 15.30 -8.51
C ALA A 244 -1.10 16.27 -7.96
N GLU A 245 -1.03 17.55 -8.35
CA GLU A 245 -2.00 18.57 -7.95
C GLU A 245 -3.42 18.26 -8.48
N ARG A 246 -3.54 17.83 -9.74
CA ARG A 246 -4.82 17.41 -10.35
C ARG A 246 -5.47 16.21 -9.64
N GLN A 247 -4.67 15.40 -8.96
CA GLN A 247 -5.12 14.21 -8.24
C GLN A 247 -5.25 14.43 -6.72
N GLY A 248 -5.05 15.67 -6.25
CA GLY A 248 -5.26 16.06 -4.87
C GLY A 248 -4.12 15.67 -3.92
N LEU A 249 -2.88 15.62 -4.40
CA LEU A 249 -1.69 15.59 -3.55
C LEU A 249 -1.24 17.04 -3.31
N ASP A 250 -1.12 17.44 -2.05
CA ASP A 250 -0.64 18.78 -1.67
C ASP A 250 0.79 18.69 -1.15
N ARG A 251 1.60 19.71 -1.42
CA ARG A 251 3.03 19.72 -1.06
C ARG A 251 3.22 20.45 0.27
N ASP A 252 3.82 19.77 1.24
CA ASP A 252 4.24 20.42 2.49
C ASP A 252 5.43 21.35 2.21
N PRO A 253 5.64 22.46 2.94
CA PRO A 253 6.84 23.29 2.88
C PRO A 253 8.18 22.56 2.99
N SER A 254 8.22 21.31 3.48
CA SER A 254 9.39 20.42 3.49
C SER A 254 9.73 19.82 2.12
N GLY A 255 8.82 19.90 1.16
CA GLY A 255 8.98 19.38 -0.18
C GLY A 255 8.23 18.06 -0.45
N ALA A 256 7.60 17.45 0.55
CA ALA A 256 6.97 16.14 0.42
C ALA A 256 5.45 16.21 0.15
N PHE A 257 4.89 15.14 -0.41
CA PHE A 257 3.48 15.09 -0.81
C PHE A 257 2.59 14.46 0.27
N ARG A 258 1.49 15.15 0.61
CA ARG A 258 0.43 14.68 1.51
C ARG A 258 -0.88 14.47 0.76
N LEU A 259 -1.60 13.41 1.12
CA LEU A 259 -2.94 13.12 0.61
C LEU A 259 -3.96 14.15 1.12
N THR A 260 -4.66 14.85 0.22
CA THR A 260 -5.78 15.74 0.59
C THR A 260 -7.08 14.95 0.84
N PRO A 261 -8.05 15.51 1.59
CA PRO A 261 -9.39 14.94 1.74
C PRO A 261 -10.11 14.63 0.42
N GLN A 262 -9.79 15.35 -0.66
CA GLN A 262 -10.33 15.10 -2.00
C GLN A 262 -9.69 13.86 -2.63
N ALA A 263 -8.37 13.70 -2.52
CA ALA A 263 -7.67 12.49 -2.93
C ALA A 263 -8.21 11.25 -2.18
N TYR A 264 -8.50 11.37 -0.87
CA TYR A 264 -9.12 10.29 -0.09
C TYR A 264 -10.46 9.82 -0.67
N LYS A 265 -11.32 10.73 -1.14
CA LYS A 265 -12.63 10.35 -1.72
C LYS A 265 -12.49 9.67 -3.09
N VAL A 266 -11.62 10.20 -3.95
CA VAL A 266 -11.30 9.58 -5.25
C VAL A 266 -10.69 8.20 -5.03
N PHE A 267 -9.80 8.10 -4.05
CA PHE A 267 -9.17 6.87 -3.61
C PHE A 267 -10.21 5.83 -3.13
N GLN A 268 -11.09 6.20 -2.20
CA GLN A 268 -12.14 5.31 -1.70
C GLN A 268 -13.04 4.81 -2.84
N GLY A 269 -13.42 5.69 -3.78
CA GLY A 269 -14.20 5.30 -4.96
C GLY A 269 -13.48 4.29 -5.86
N LYS A 270 -12.18 4.50 -6.12
CA LYS A 270 -11.35 3.55 -6.90
C LYS A 270 -11.17 2.22 -6.19
N LEU A 271 -10.89 2.23 -4.89
CA LEU A 271 -10.72 1.02 -4.08
C LEU A 271 -11.99 0.19 -4.05
N LEU A 272 -13.15 0.84 -3.86
CA LEU A 272 -14.45 0.20 -3.95
C LEU A 272 -14.66 -0.41 -5.34
N SER A 273 -14.40 0.35 -6.40
CA SER A 273 -14.49 -0.16 -7.76
C SER A 273 -13.59 -1.39 -7.96
N ARG A 274 -12.35 -1.39 -7.46
CA ARG A 274 -11.42 -2.52 -7.64
C ARG A 274 -11.83 -3.76 -6.85
N ILE A 275 -12.21 -3.60 -5.58
CA ILE A 275 -12.64 -4.71 -4.71
C ILE A 275 -13.99 -5.30 -5.18
N PHE A 276 -14.93 -4.44 -5.60
CA PHE A 276 -16.30 -4.83 -5.90
C PHE A 276 -16.61 -4.99 -7.40
N SER A 277 -15.70 -4.62 -8.33
CA SER A 277 -15.90 -4.86 -9.78
C SER A 277 -15.73 -6.32 -10.18
N ASN A 278 -14.86 -7.04 -9.48
CA ASN A 278 -14.60 -8.45 -9.73
C ASN A 278 -15.73 -9.33 -9.21
N LEU A 279 -16.30 -8.97 -8.04
CA LEU A 279 -17.51 -9.55 -7.46
C LEU A 279 -18.58 -9.71 -8.55
N GLN A 280 -18.64 -10.91 -9.15
CA GLN A 280 -19.62 -11.22 -10.18
C GLN A 280 -20.98 -10.76 -9.69
N ALA A 281 -21.77 -10.17 -10.60
CA ALA A 281 -23.19 -9.95 -10.40
C ALA A 281 -23.84 -11.33 -10.17
N GLY A 282 -23.78 -11.80 -8.92
CA GLY A 282 -24.42 -13.02 -8.46
C GLY A 282 -25.84 -12.93 -8.92
N ARG A 283 -26.28 -13.97 -9.64
CA ARG A 283 -27.60 -14.07 -10.26
C ARG A 283 -28.70 -14.05 -9.19
N SER A 284 -29.01 -12.85 -8.76
CA SER A 284 -30.27 -12.36 -8.23
C SER A 284 -30.09 -10.84 -8.30
N GLY A 285 -30.99 -10.14 -9.00
CA GLY A 285 -30.84 -8.69 -9.18
C GLY A 285 -30.53 -7.97 -7.88
N ARG A 286 -30.00 -6.75 -7.99
CA ARG A 286 -29.84 -5.73 -6.92
C ARG A 286 -31.18 -5.30 -6.27
N HIS A 287 -32.11 -6.24 -6.14
CA HIS A 287 -33.39 -6.20 -5.51
C HIS A 287 -33.47 -7.40 -4.57
N GLY A 288 -32.73 -7.36 -3.45
CA GLY A 288 -33.32 -7.90 -2.23
C GLY A 288 -34.68 -7.20 -2.10
N GLY A 289 -35.76 -7.98 -2.14
CA GLY A 289 -37.12 -7.47 -2.40
C GLY A 289 -37.38 -6.15 -1.69
N ARG A 290 -37.84 -5.15 -2.46
CA ARG A 290 -38.26 -3.84 -1.96
C ARG A 290 -39.14 -4.11 -0.73
N ILE A 291 -38.63 -3.81 0.47
CA ILE A 291 -39.45 -3.87 1.68
C ILE A 291 -40.39 -2.67 1.55
N GLU A 292 -41.49 -2.87 0.82
CA GLU A 292 -42.57 -1.92 0.74
C GLU A 292 -43.26 -1.93 2.11
N GLY A 293 -43.17 -0.79 2.79
CA GLY A 293 -43.67 -0.56 4.12
C GLY A 293 -43.45 0.90 4.48
N ASP A 294 -44.19 1.38 5.49
CA ASP A 294 -44.10 2.77 5.91
C ASP A 294 -42.66 3.09 6.36
N GLY A 295 -42.02 4.04 5.68
CA GLY A 295 -40.59 4.33 5.79
C GLY A 295 -40.30 5.82 5.77
N SER A 296 -39.11 6.22 6.23
CA SER A 296 -38.78 7.63 6.44
C SER A 296 -38.39 8.41 5.18
N VAL A 297 -38.29 7.74 4.02
CA VAL A 297 -37.86 8.37 2.76
C VAL A 297 -38.99 8.26 1.74
N GLU A 298 -39.54 9.40 1.34
CA GLU A 298 -40.54 9.49 0.28
C GLU A 298 -39.89 9.31 -1.10
N LEU A 299 -40.51 8.48 -1.94
CA LEU A 299 -40.11 8.34 -3.34
C LEU A 299 -40.95 9.26 -4.22
N PRO A 300 -40.40 9.73 -5.36
CA PRO A 300 -41.18 10.51 -6.34
C PRO A 300 -42.36 9.76 -6.95
N GLN A 301 -42.40 8.42 -6.82
CA GLN A 301 -43.49 7.59 -7.30
C GLN A 301 -44.63 7.57 -6.27
N THR A 302 -45.84 7.85 -6.72
CA THR A 302 -47.06 7.78 -5.91
C THR A 302 -47.80 6.46 -6.12
N ARG A 303 -48.76 6.18 -5.23
CA ARG A 303 -49.74 5.10 -5.37
C ARG A 303 -51.09 5.52 -4.76
N PRO A 304 -52.21 4.85 -5.12
CA PRO A 304 -53.49 5.07 -4.45
C PRO A 304 -53.40 4.80 -2.94
N TYR A 305 -54.12 5.60 -2.16
CA TYR A 305 -54.25 5.45 -0.71
C TYR A 305 -54.95 4.14 -0.32
N GLU A 306 -54.39 3.43 0.64
CA GLU A 306 -55.00 2.27 1.30
C GLU A 306 -55.19 2.55 2.80
N PHE A 307 -56.21 1.93 3.40
CA PHE A 307 -56.51 2.14 4.82
C PHE A 307 -55.34 1.64 5.70
N GLY A 308 -54.73 2.56 6.45
CA GLY A 308 -53.54 2.31 7.26
C GLY A 308 -52.32 3.12 6.83
N ASP A 309 -52.36 3.76 5.65
CA ASP A 309 -51.28 4.63 5.18
C ASP A 309 -51.15 5.91 6.02
N SER A 310 -49.90 6.34 6.22
CA SER A 310 -49.58 7.56 6.97
C SER A 310 -50.09 8.80 6.25
N LEU A 311 -50.87 9.63 6.96
CA LEU A 311 -51.36 10.92 6.45
C LEU A 311 -50.22 11.89 6.10
N ALA A 312 -49.02 11.70 6.66
CA ALA A 312 -47.85 12.52 6.35
C ALA A 312 -47.34 12.29 4.92
N SER A 313 -47.63 11.12 4.34
CA SER A 313 -47.15 10.71 3.00
C SER A 313 -48.11 11.11 1.87
N ILE A 314 -49.18 11.86 2.13
CA ILE A 314 -50.16 12.25 1.10
C ILE A 314 -49.55 13.25 0.12
N ASP A 315 -49.58 12.92 -1.17
CA ASP A 315 -49.29 13.90 -2.22
C ASP A 315 -50.51 14.80 -2.39
N THR A 316 -50.50 15.95 -1.72
CA THR A 316 -51.60 16.92 -1.78
C THR A 316 -51.83 17.44 -3.19
N THR A 317 -50.75 17.57 -3.98
CA THR A 317 -50.82 18.16 -5.31
C THR A 317 -51.50 17.19 -6.27
N GLN A 318 -51.02 15.96 -6.35
CA GLN A 318 -51.58 14.93 -7.20
C GLN A 318 -53.00 14.57 -6.76
N THR A 319 -53.28 14.57 -5.45
CA THR A 319 -54.62 14.32 -4.91
C THR A 319 -55.64 15.37 -5.38
N VAL A 320 -55.26 16.66 -5.34
CA VAL A 320 -56.13 17.76 -5.81
C VAL A 320 -56.28 17.72 -7.33
N ILE A 321 -55.21 17.44 -8.07
CA ILE A 321 -55.24 17.27 -9.53
C ILE A 321 -56.19 16.14 -9.92
N ASN A 322 -56.11 14.99 -9.26
CA ASN A 322 -56.98 13.84 -9.51
C ASN A 322 -58.45 14.18 -9.25
N ALA A 323 -58.75 14.90 -8.15
CA ALA A 323 -60.12 15.31 -7.83
C ALA A 323 -60.70 16.27 -8.90
N LEU A 324 -59.90 17.22 -9.37
CA LEU A 324 -60.29 18.17 -10.42
C LEU A 324 -60.49 17.50 -11.78
N LEU A 325 -59.61 16.56 -12.15
CA LEU A 325 -59.68 15.84 -13.42
C LEU A 325 -60.88 14.89 -13.47
N LYS A 326 -61.17 14.20 -12.37
CA LYS A 326 -62.28 13.23 -12.31
C LYS A 326 -63.64 13.93 -12.20
N ARG A 327 -63.69 15.10 -11.55
CA ARG A 327 -64.94 15.83 -11.28
C ARG A 327 -64.77 17.34 -11.52
N PRO A 328 -64.64 17.77 -12.78
CA PRO A 328 -64.40 19.18 -13.13
C PRO A 328 -65.59 20.09 -12.76
N ASP A 329 -66.80 19.54 -12.66
CA ASP A 329 -68.03 20.29 -12.42
C ASP A 329 -68.45 20.35 -10.93
N ASP A 330 -67.69 19.72 -10.02
CA ASP A 330 -68.02 19.68 -8.59
C ASP A 330 -67.47 20.94 -7.89
N SER A 331 -68.35 21.89 -7.60
CA SER A 331 -68.02 23.14 -6.88
C SER A 331 -68.89 23.28 -5.63
N PRO A 332 -68.28 23.37 -4.41
CA PRO A 332 -66.84 23.38 -4.14
C PRO A 332 -66.19 22.01 -4.37
N VAL A 333 -64.87 22.01 -4.65
CA VAL A 333 -64.09 20.78 -4.87
C VAL A 333 -64.18 19.88 -3.65
N ARG A 334 -64.70 18.66 -3.85
CA ARG A 334 -64.82 17.64 -2.79
C ARG A 334 -63.82 16.51 -3.03
N LEU A 335 -62.84 16.39 -2.12
CA LEU A 335 -61.90 15.27 -2.11
C LEU A 335 -62.62 14.00 -1.65
N ARG A 336 -62.50 12.90 -2.41
CA ARG A 336 -62.92 11.56 -1.99
C ARG A 336 -61.71 10.66 -1.82
N SER A 337 -61.89 9.54 -1.12
CA SER A 337 -60.81 8.56 -0.86
C SER A 337 -60.15 8.05 -2.15
N GLU A 338 -60.90 7.93 -3.24
CA GLU A 338 -60.40 7.49 -4.56
C GLU A 338 -59.53 8.53 -5.28
N ASP A 339 -59.50 9.77 -4.77
CA ASP A 339 -58.70 10.86 -5.31
C ASP A 339 -57.34 10.95 -4.61
N ILE A 340 -57.20 10.34 -3.42
CA ILE A 340 -56.00 10.44 -2.58
C ILE A 340 -54.87 9.56 -3.12
N GLU A 341 -53.74 10.20 -3.38
CA GLU A 341 -52.47 9.53 -3.64
C GLU A 341 -51.48 9.75 -2.50
N VAL A 342 -50.71 8.71 -2.22
CA VAL A 342 -49.63 8.72 -1.24
C VAL A 342 -48.30 8.45 -1.92
N HIS A 343 -47.26 9.14 -1.48
CA HIS A 343 -45.89 8.85 -1.87
C HIS A 343 -45.52 7.44 -1.42
N ARG A 344 -44.90 6.64 -2.29
CA ARG A 344 -44.30 5.38 -1.86
C ARG A 344 -43.15 5.70 -0.93
N THR A 345 -43.22 5.23 0.31
CA THR A 345 -42.10 5.35 1.24
C THR A 345 -41.16 4.15 1.08
N ARG A 346 -39.87 4.38 1.30
CA ARG A 346 -38.85 3.32 1.40
C ARG A 346 -38.43 3.22 2.86
N ASN A 347 -38.57 2.04 3.44
CA ASN A 347 -37.90 1.71 4.68
C ASN A 347 -36.48 1.20 4.34
N SER A 348 -35.46 2.02 4.63
CA SER A 348 -34.09 1.54 4.65
C SER A 348 -33.78 1.16 6.10
N PRO A 349 -33.69 -0.14 6.44
CA PRO A 349 -33.36 -0.54 7.79
C PRO A 349 -31.99 0.03 8.16
N LYS A 350 -31.95 0.90 9.19
CA LYS A 350 -30.70 1.48 9.68
C LYS A 350 -29.79 0.38 10.19
N CYS A 351 -28.51 0.40 9.82
CA CYS A 351 -27.51 -0.51 10.36
C CYS A 351 -26.55 0.22 11.30
N ALA A 352 -26.13 -0.46 12.37
CA ALA A 352 -25.05 -0.01 13.24
C ALA A 352 -23.88 -0.98 13.12
N THR A 353 -22.76 -0.48 12.62
CA THR A 353 -21.56 -1.26 12.33
C THR A 353 -20.38 -0.73 13.13
N VAL A 354 -19.68 -1.63 13.82
CA VAL A 354 -18.36 -1.34 14.41
C VAL A 354 -17.31 -2.18 13.70
N VAL A 355 -16.28 -1.54 13.14
CA VAL A 355 -15.14 -2.22 12.52
C VAL A 355 -14.00 -2.28 13.53
N ILE A 356 -13.59 -3.50 13.90
CA ILE A 356 -12.44 -3.76 14.75
C ILE A 356 -11.25 -4.09 13.86
N MET A 357 -10.19 -3.31 13.98
CA MET A 357 -8.96 -3.38 13.20
C MET A 357 -7.84 -3.91 14.09
N ASP A 358 -7.32 -5.09 13.78
CA ASP A 358 -6.15 -5.62 14.44
C ASP A 358 -4.89 -4.80 14.08
N MET A 359 -4.23 -4.28 15.11
CA MET A 359 -2.97 -3.54 15.06
C MET A 359 -1.97 -4.11 16.08
N SER A 360 -2.10 -5.39 16.41
CA SER A 360 -1.16 -6.13 17.24
C SER A 360 0.20 -6.29 16.55
N GLY A 361 1.17 -6.88 17.26
CA GLY A 361 2.53 -7.03 16.74
C GLY A 361 2.64 -7.96 15.53
N SER A 362 1.79 -8.99 15.46
CA SER A 362 1.81 -9.97 14.36
C SER A 362 1.46 -9.32 13.02
N MET A 363 0.59 -8.31 13.04
CA MET A 363 0.17 -7.58 11.84
C MET A 363 1.32 -6.91 11.08
N ARG A 364 2.47 -6.68 11.73
CA ARG A 364 3.68 -6.13 11.11
C ARG A 364 4.31 -7.09 10.10
N TYR A 365 4.17 -8.40 10.29
CA TYR A 365 4.70 -9.39 9.36
C TYR A 365 3.99 -9.28 8.02
N GLU A 366 4.77 -9.29 6.94
CA GLU A 366 4.30 -9.16 5.54
C GLU A 366 3.43 -7.92 5.25
N GLY A 367 3.43 -6.92 6.14
CA GLY A 367 2.64 -5.70 5.95
C GLY A 367 1.12 -5.89 6.08
N GLN A 368 0.65 -6.92 6.79
CA GLN A 368 -0.79 -7.24 6.88
C GLN A 368 -1.65 -6.09 7.44
N TYR A 369 -1.10 -5.24 8.29
CA TYR A 369 -1.76 -4.03 8.78
C TYR A 369 -2.23 -3.09 7.64
N ALA A 370 -1.55 -3.08 6.48
CA ALA A 370 -1.99 -2.32 5.31
C ALA A 370 -3.30 -2.88 4.75
N ASN A 371 -3.46 -4.21 4.73
CA ASN A 371 -4.70 -4.87 4.31
C ASN A 371 -5.86 -4.54 5.26
N VAL A 372 -5.61 -4.49 6.58
CA VAL A 372 -6.61 -4.07 7.58
C VAL A 372 -7.12 -2.66 7.29
N LYS A 373 -6.19 -1.71 7.11
CA LYS A 373 -6.52 -0.32 6.79
C LYS A 373 -7.27 -0.22 5.46
N ARG A 374 -6.82 -0.94 4.43
CA ARG A 374 -7.46 -0.98 3.10
C ARG A 374 -8.92 -1.40 3.24
N MET A 375 -9.19 -2.50 3.96
CA MET A 375 -10.55 -2.99 4.21
C MET A 375 -11.39 -2.01 5.03
N ALA A 376 -10.83 -1.43 6.10
CA ALA A 376 -11.55 -0.47 6.92
C ALA A 376 -11.96 0.78 6.12
N LEU A 377 -11.07 1.30 5.28
CA LEU A 377 -11.34 2.44 4.40
C LEU A 377 -12.34 2.09 3.28
N ALA A 378 -12.27 0.87 2.73
CA ALA A 378 -13.27 0.39 1.78
C ALA A 378 -14.66 0.34 2.42
N LEU A 379 -14.80 -0.29 3.59
CA LEU A 379 -16.07 -0.35 4.32
C LEU A 379 -16.61 1.04 4.66
N GLN A 380 -15.74 1.96 5.05
CA GLN A 380 -16.11 3.36 5.27
C GLN A 380 -16.71 3.99 4.01
N GLY A 381 -16.02 3.87 2.88
CA GLY A 381 -16.47 4.43 1.61
C GLY A 381 -17.81 3.84 1.17
N LEU A 382 -17.98 2.52 1.28
CA LEU A 382 -19.19 1.82 0.91
C LEU A 382 -20.39 2.30 1.74
N ILE A 383 -20.26 2.25 3.07
CA ILE A 383 -21.35 2.62 4.00
C ILE A 383 -21.70 4.09 3.84
N THR A 384 -20.70 4.98 3.71
CA THR A 384 -20.95 6.43 3.56
C THR A 384 -21.62 6.77 2.24
N THR A 385 -21.36 6.01 1.18
CA THR A 385 -21.91 6.26 -0.17
C THR A 385 -23.29 5.63 -0.35
N GLU A 386 -23.45 4.35 0.01
CA GLU A 386 -24.68 3.59 -0.23
C GLU A 386 -25.73 3.78 0.87
N TYR A 387 -25.30 3.97 2.12
CA TYR A 387 -26.16 4.01 3.30
C TYR A 387 -25.90 5.27 4.15
N PRO A 388 -26.14 6.47 3.60
CA PRO A 388 -25.92 7.72 4.32
C PRO A 388 -26.81 7.79 5.56
N GLY A 389 -26.21 7.92 6.73
CA GLY A 389 -26.90 7.99 8.02
C GLY A 389 -26.82 6.71 8.87
N ASP A 390 -26.22 5.64 8.35
CA ASP A 390 -25.89 4.46 9.16
C ASP A 390 -24.79 4.75 10.18
N PHE A 391 -24.85 4.07 11.32
CA PHE A 391 -23.86 4.26 12.38
C PHE A 391 -22.60 3.45 12.07
N LEU A 392 -21.46 4.12 11.99
CA LEU A 392 -20.16 3.49 11.75
C LEU A 392 -19.11 3.99 12.75
N ARG A 393 -18.42 3.06 13.40
CA ARG A 393 -17.28 3.34 14.28
C ARG A 393 -16.12 2.39 14.01
N PHE A 394 -14.91 2.86 14.31
CA PHE A 394 -13.69 2.07 14.18
C PHE A 394 -13.05 1.87 15.55
N ILE A 395 -12.54 0.67 15.80
CA ILE A 395 -11.80 0.30 17.00
C ILE A 395 -10.44 -0.23 16.57
N GLU A 396 -9.38 0.39 17.06
CA GLU A 396 -8.03 -0.15 17.03
C GLU A 396 -7.90 -1.22 18.13
N MET A 397 -7.52 -2.43 17.77
CA MET A 397 -7.32 -3.56 18.67
C MET A 397 -5.84 -3.92 18.77
N TYR A 398 -5.36 -4.08 19.98
CA TYR A 398 -4.05 -4.59 20.36
C TYR A 398 -4.18 -5.20 21.76
N THR A 399 -3.18 -5.09 22.64
CA THR A 399 -3.33 -5.51 24.04
C THR A 399 -4.53 -4.85 24.74
N PHE A 400 -4.90 -3.65 24.29
CA PHE A 400 -6.11 -2.92 24.65
C PHE A 400 -6.96 -2.65 23.40
N ALA A 401 -8.09 -1.95 23.55
CA ALA A 401 -8.87 -1.47 22.41
C ALA A 401 -9.23 0.00 22.56
N LYS A 402 -9.15 0.76 21.46
CA LYS A 402 -9.42 2.21 21.43
C LYS A 402 -10.29 2.58 20.26
N LEU A 403 -11.25 3.48 20.48
CA LEU A 403 -12.02 4.08 19.39
C LEU A 403 -11.10 4.98 18.55
N ARG A 404 -11.27 4.90 17.24
CA ARG A 404 -10.56 5.73 16.27
C ARG A 404 -11.52 6.45 15.34
N PRO A 405 -11.31 7.74 15.07
CA PRO A 405 -12.01 8.40 13.99
C PRO A 405 -11.50 7.87 12.65
N ALA A 406 -12.34 7.91 11.63
CA ALA A 406 -12.00 7.33 10.34
C ALA A 406 -10.79 8.01 9.66
N GLY A 407 -10.60 9.32 9.89
CA GLY A 407 -9.44 10.07 9.40
C GLY A 407 -8.10 9.63 10.01
N GLU A 408 -8.10 8.94 11.16
CA GLU A 408 -6.87 8.44 11.78
C GLU A 408 -6.47 7.03 11.29
N ILE A 409 -7.34 6.32 10.56
CA ILE A 409 -7.11 4.92 10.16
C ILE A 409 -5.78 4.76 9.42
N ILE A 410 -5.47 5.68 8.50
CA ILE A 410 -4.25 5.62 7.71
C ILE A 410 -2.98 5.76 8.56
N ASN A 411 -3.07 6.50 9.66
CA ASN A 411 -1.99 6.77 10.60
C ASN A 411 -1.82 5.67 11.66
N LEU A 412 -2.73 4.71 11.72
CA LEU A 412 -2.57 3.60 12.67
C LEU A 412 -1.35 2.77 12.32
N MET A 413 -0.54 2.39 13.31
CA MET A 413 0.62 1.55 13.09
C MET A 413 0.56 0.35 14.03
N PRO A 414 0.99 -0.84 13.57
CA PRO A 414 1.04 -2.02 14.42
C PRO A 414 1.95 -1.77 15.62
N LYS A 415 1.48 -2.15 16.80
CA LYS A 415 2.19 -1.89 18.06
C LYS A 415 3.57 -2.57 18.06
N PRO A 416 4.61 -1.90 18.57
CA PRO A 416 5.96 -2.45 18.56
C PRO A 416 6.02 -3.70 19.43
N VAL A 417 6.63 -4.75 18.88
CA VAL A 417 6.94 -5.97 19.63
C VAL A 417 8.03 -5.62 20.64
N THR A 418 7.72 -5.81 21.91
CA THR A 418 8.60 -5.44 23.05
C THR A 418 9.06 -6.66 23.85
N ILE A 419 8.49 -7.84 23.58
CA ILE A 419 8.93 -9.13 24.10
C ILE A 419 9.15 -10.04 22.90
N HIS A 420 10.28 -10.74 22.88
CA HIS A 420 10.64 -11.67 21.80
C HIS A 420 10.69 -13.12 22.26
N ASP A 421 10.33 -13.39 23.51
CA ASP A 421 10.26 -14.75 24.04
C ASP A 421 9.14 -15.55 23.35
N PRO A 422 9.39 -16.80 22.94
CA PRO A 422 8.40 -17.63 22.26
C PRO A 422 7.31 -18.16 23.20
N TRP A 423 7.46 -17.97 24.52
CA TRP A 423 6.51 -18.37 25.54
C TRP A 423 6.38 -17.27 26.60
N VAL A 424 5.24 -16.58 26.61
CA VAL A 424 4.93 -15.44 27.47
C VAL A 424 3.67 -15.74 28.27
N GLN A 425 3.74 -15.65 29.60
CA GLN A 425 2.61 -15.89 30.50
C GLN A 425 2.56 -14.78 31.54
N LEU A 426 2.07 -13.61 31.13
CA LEU A 426 2.04 -12.41 31.95
C LEU A 426 0.62 -12.08 32.40
N ALA A 427 0.53 -11.48 33.58
CA ALA A 427 -0.70 -10.91 34.11
C ALA A 427 -0.40 -9.56 34.76
N ALA A 428 -1.28 -8.59 34.54
CA ALA A 428 -1.21 -7.26 35.13
C ALA A 428 -2.54 -6.91 35.80
N ASP A 429 -2.48 -6.46 37.05
CA ASP A 429 -3.67 -5.96 37.75
C ASP A 429 -3.88 -4.47 37.41
N MET A 430 -4.81 -4.20 36.51
CA MET A 430 -5.10 -2.84 36.03
C MET A 430 -5.94 -2.03 37.02
N SER A 431 -6.28 -2.57 38.20
CA SER A 431 -6.92 -1.80 39.27
C SER A 431 -5.92 -1.01 40.12
N ARG A 432 -4.63 -1.29 40.00
CA ARG A 432 -3.60 -0.62 40.77
C ARG A 432 -3.26 0.74 40.17
N ASP A 433 -3.21 1.77 41.01
CA ASP A 433 -2.90 3.15 40.60
C ASP A 433 -1.47 3.33 40.06
N ASP A 434 -0.56 2.40 40.37
CA ASP A 434 0.84 2.43 39.93
C ASP A 434 1.08 1.75 38.56
N ILE A 435 0.05 1.14 37.97
CA ILE A 435 0.12 0.48 36.67
C ILE A 435 -0.68 1.27 35.64
N SER A 436 0.00 1.73 34.59
CA SER A 436 -0.63 2.41 33.46
C SER A 436 -0.48 1.63 32.16
N GLU A 437 -1.33 1.94 31.18
CA GLU A 437 -1.29 1.33 29.85
C GLU A 437 0.08 1.40 29.18
N SER A 438 0.86 2.48 29.42
CA SER A 438 2.17 2.67 28.82
C SER A 438 3.24 1.73 29.36
N GLN A 439 3.01 1.11 30.52
CA GLN A 439 3.91 0.12 31.12
C GLN A 439 3.60 -1.31 30.66
N ILE A 440 2.48 -1.49 29.95
CA ILE A 440 2.04 -2.79 29.46
C ILE A 440 2.55 -3.01 28.04
N HIS A 441 2.98 -4.24 27.76
CA HIS A 441 3.41 -4.63 26.43
C HIS A 441 2.25 -4.48 25.43
N PRO A 442 2.39 -3.65 24.38
CA PRO A 442 1.24 -3.22 23.58
C PRO A 442 0.89 -4.17 22.43
N HIS A 443 1.66 -5.23 22.18
CA HIS A 443 1.63 -5.97 20.92
C HIS A 443 0.80 -7.27 20.93
N PHE A 444 0.01 -7.53 21.97
CA PHE A 444 -0.86 -8.71 22.05
C PHE A 444 -2.20 -8.47 21.33
N THR A 445 -2.99 -9.54 21.14
CA THR A 445 -4.25 -9.54 20.38
C THR A 445 -5.42 -9.73 21.34
N ASN A 446 -6.08 -8.63 21.76
CA ASN A 446 -7.17 -8.67 22.75
C ASN A 446 -8.56 -8.54 22.11
N ILE A 447 -9.01 -9.62 21.46
CA ILE A 447 -10.34 -9.70 20.83
C ILE A 447 -11.45 -9.53 21.88
N GLN A 448 -11.29 -10.09 23.07
CA GLN A 448 -12.29 -9.97 24.14
C GLN A 448 -12.55 -8.51 24.51
N HIS A 449 -11.51 -7.71 24.71
CA HIS A 449 -11.66 -6.31 25.11
C HIS A 449 -12.23 -5.44 23.98
N SER A 450 -11.84 -5.70 22.73
CA SER A 450 -12.37 -4.97 21.57
C SER A 450 -13.85 -5.28 21.31
N LEU A 451 -14.28 -6.55 21.47
CA LEU A 451 -15.69 -6.93 21.41
C LEU A 451 -16.52 -6.26 22.51
N ARG A 452 -15.98 -6.21 23.74
CA ARG A 452 -16.64 -5.52 24.86
C ARG A 452 -16.85 -4.04 24.57
N LEU A 453 -15.82 -3.35 24.06
CA LEU A 453 -15.90 -1.94 23.69
C LEU A 453 -16.89 -1.73 22.53
N ALA A 454 -16.87 -2.60 21.51
CA ALA A 454 -17.80 -2.55 20.39
C ALA A 454 -19.26 -2.70 20.85
N ARG A 455 -19.53 -3.68 21.72
CA ARG A 455 -20.85 -3.92 22.31
C ARG A 455 -21.38 -2.73 23.09
N GLN A 456 -20.53 -2.09 23.90
CA GLN A 456 -20.90 -0.85 24.63
C GLN A 456 -21.26 0.29 23.68
N ASN A 457 -20.55 0.44 22.57
CA ASN A 457 -20.84 1.47 21.56
C ASN A 457 -22.10 1.16 20.75
N LEU A 458 -22.35 -0.11 20.43
CA LEU A 458 -23.56 -0.53 19.70
C LEU A 458 -24.81 -0.45 20.57
N ALA A 459 -24.67 -0.63 21.89
CA ALA A 459 -25.78 -0.54 22.83
C ALA A 459 -26.44 0.85 22.86
N THR A 460 -25.71 1.92 22.52
CA THR A 460 -26.25 3.30 22.48
C THR A 460 -27.07 3.60 21.23
N VAL A 461 -27.10 2.70 20.24
CA VAL A 461 -27.75 2.94 18.95
C VAL A 461 -29.09 2.22 18.88
N ASP A 462 -30.16 2.98 18.61
CA ASP A 462 -31.51 2.45 18.47
C ASP A 462 -31.72 1.85 17.07
N THR A 463 -31.19 0.64 16.87
CA THR A 463 -31.47 -0.19 15.70
C THR A 463 -31.42 -1.68 16.08
N PRO A 464 -32.31 -2.52 15.51
CA PRO A 464 -32.22 -3.96 15.63
C PRO A 464 -31.05 -4.57 14.83
N ASN A 465 -30.50 -3.86 13.83
CA ASN A 465 -29.44 -4.38 12.97
C ASN A 465 -28.07 -3.90 13.45
N ARG A 466 -27.49 -4.63 14.42
CA ARG A 466 -26.18 -4.33 14.98
C ARG A 466 -25.17 -5.38 14.55
N GLN A 467 -24.02 -4.94 14.05
CA GLN A 467 -22.96 -5.83 13.61
C GLN A 467 -21.57 -5.33 14.00
N ILE A 468 -20.68 -6.29 14.19
CA ILE A 468 -19.25 -6.09 14.36
C ILE A 468 -18.55 -6.72 13.16
N VAL A 469 -17.62 -5.99 12.57
CA VAL A 469 -16.69 -6.50 11.54
C VAL A 469 -15.31 -6.58 12.17
N LEU A 470 -14.83 -7.78 12.46
CA LEU A 470 -13.51 -8.01 13.05
C LEU A 470 -12.51 -8.40 11.94
N ILE A 471 -11.43 -7.64 11.80
CA ILE A 471 -10.37 -7.89 10.83
C ILE A 471 -9.10 -8.24 11.60
N THR A 472 -8.62 -9.48 11.50
CA THR A 472 -7.49 -10.03 12.27
C THR A 472 -6.79 -11.16 11.51
N ASP A 473 -5.57 -11.50 11.90
CA ASP A 473 -4.76 -12.58 11.33
C ASP A 473 -4.86 -13.91 12.10
N GLY A 474 -5.37 -13.92 13.34
CA GLY A 474 -5.40 -15.16 14.14
C GLY A 474 -6.08 -15.11 15.51
N LEU A 475 -5.64 -16.04 16.38
CA LEU A 475 -6.16 -16.27 17.73
C LEU A 475 -5.88 -15.13 18.73
N PRO A 476 -6.74 -14.96 19.75
CA PRO A 476 -6.51 -13.98 20.80
C PRO A 476 -5.38 -14.44 21.73
N THR A 477 -4.51 -13.50 22.09
CA THR A 477 -3.36 -13.69 22.99
C THR A 477 -3.43 -12.82 24.24
N ALA A 478 -4.48 -12.00 24.38
CA ALA A 478 -4.75 -11.26 25.60
C ALA A 478 -6.25 -11.19 25.91
N HIS A 479 -6.59 -11.07 27.19
CA HIS A 479 -7.97 -10.87 27.65
C HIS A 479 -8.00 -10.24 29.04
N PHE A 480 -9.15 -9.64 29.39
CA PHE A 480 -9.43 -9.24 30.76
C PHE A 480 -10.27 -10.28 31.50
N GLU A 481 -9.94 -10.48 32.77
CA GLU A 481 -10.85 -11.03 33.77
C GLU A 481 -11.01 -10.00 34.88
N ASP A 482 -12.15 -9.34 34.90
CA ASP A 482 -12.41 -8.15 35.71
C ASP A 482 -11.34 -7.07 35.45
N ASN A 483 -10.47 -6.82 36.44
CA ASN A 483 -9.38 -5.85 36.35
C ASN A 483 -8.03 -6.49 35.98
N MET A 484 -7.95 -7.82 35.94
CA MET A 484 -6.72 -8.53 35.56
C MET A 484 -6.61 -8.64 34.05
N LEU A 485 -5.56 -8.06 33.48
CA LEU A 485 -5.17 -8.24 32.09
C LEU A 485 -4.19 -9.41 32.00
N TYR A 486 -4.53 -10.43 31.21
CA TYR A 486 -3.65 -11.54 30.88
C TYR A 486 -3.06 -11.34 29.47
N MET A 487 -1.78 -11.64 29.31
CA MET A 487 -1.04 -11.62 28.05
C MET A 487 -0.32 -12.96 27.90
N LEU A 488 -0.93 -13.86 27.15
CA LEU A 488 -0.59 -15.28 27.06
C LEU A 488 -0.23 -15.63 25.61
N TYR A 489 1.04 -15.99 25.40
CA TYR A 489 1.58 -16.45 24.13
C TYR A 489 2.39 -17.74 24.34
N PRO A 490 2.27 -18.77 23.49
CA PRO A 490 1.28 -18.95 22.43
C PRO A 490 -0.18 -18.85 22.93
N PRO A 491 -1.18 -18.75 22.02
CA PRO A 491 -2.58 -18.62 22.40
C PRO A 491 -3.03 -19.65 23.44
N ASP A 492 -3.64 -19.19 24.53
CA ASP A 492 -4.07 -20.03 25.65
C ASP A 492 -5.60 -20.28 25.60
N PRO A 493 -6.07 -21.50 25.90
CA PRO A 493 -7.51 -21.82 25.96
C PRO A 493 -8.33 -20.93 26.91
N ARG A 494 -7.69 -20.34 27.93
CA ARG A 494 -8.32 -19.37 28.84
C ARG A 494 -8.71 -18.09 28.11
N THR A 495 -7.81 -17.56 27.29
CA THR A 495 -8.04 -16.36 26.46
C THR A 495 -9.15 -16.61 25.44
N GLU A 496 -9.13 -17.79 24.82
CA GLU A 496 -10.19 -18.18 23.89
C GLU A 496 -11.55 -18.26 24.58
N LYS A 497 -11.64 -18.90 25.75
CA LYS A 497 -12.88 -18.98 26.53
C LYS A 497 -13.41 -17.61 26.93
N ALA A 498 -12.54 -16.69 27.33
CA ALA A 498 -12.92 -15.32 27.66
C ALA A 498 -13.48 -14.58 26.44
N THR A 499 -12.84 -14.76 25.28
CA THR A 499 -13.30 -14.18 24.01
C THR A 499 -14.65 -14.73 23.58
N MET A 500 -14.84 -16.05 23.62
CA MET A 500 -16.11 -16.70 23.31
C MET A 500 -17.23 -16.28 24.27
N ARG A 501 -16.92 -16.03 25.54
CA ARG A 501 -17.89 -15.50 26.51
C ARG A 501 -18.37 -14.10 26.10
N GLU A 502 -17.47 -13.21 25.69
CA GLU A 502 -17.87 -11.88 25.21
C GLU A 502 -18.67 -11.99 23.89
N GLY A 503 -18.30 -12.91 22.99
CA GLY A 503 -19.09 -13.22 21.79
C GLY A 503 -20.54 -13.63 22.12
N ALA A 504 -20.74 -14.48 23.13
CA ALA A 504 -22.07 -14.86 23.59
C ALA A 504 -22.87 -13.67 24.17
N LEU A 505 -22.19 -12.72 24.83
CA LEU A 505 -22.82 -11.47 25.29
C LEU A 505 -23.23 -10.58 24.10
N CYS A 506 -22.40 -10.49 23.06
CA CYS A 506 -22.76 -9.80 21.81
C CYS A 506 -24.03 -10.40 21.19
N LEU A 507 -24.11 -11.73 21.07
CA LEU A 507 -25.32 -12.41 20.56
C LEU A 507 -26.55 -12.04 21.39
N ARG A 508 -26.44 -12.09 22.72
CA ARG A 508 -27.54 -11.76 23.64
C ARG A 508 -28.05 -10.33 23.43
N ASP A 509 -27.15 -9.40 23.12
CA ASP A 509 -27.46 -8.00 22.87
C ASP A 509 -27.86 -7.73 21.40
N GLY A 510 -28.08 -8.80 20.60
CA GLY A 510 -28.54 -8.74 19.21
C GLY A 510 -27.46 -8.33 18.21
N ILE A 511 -26.19 -8.57 18.53
CA ILE A 511 -25.04 -8.15 17.72
C ILE A 511 -24.46 -9.34 16.97
N THR A 512 -24.40 -9.24 15.65
CA THR A 512 -23.77 -10.24 14.77
C THR A 512 -22.27 -9.95 14.61
N ILE A 513 -21.39 -10.95 14.71
CA ILE A 513 -19.95 -10.77 14.49
C ILE A 513 -19.52 -11.41 13.17
N ASN A 514 -19.16 -10.56 12.21
CA ASN A 514 -18.55 -10.95 10.95
C ASN A 514 -17.03 -10.84 11.06
N MET A 515 -16.29 -11.82 10.55
CA MET A 515 -14.84 -11.86 10.71
C MET A 515 -14.11 -12.01 9.38
N PHE A 516 -13.14 -11.14 9.14
CA PHE A 516 -12.22 -11.17 8.01
C PHE A 516 -10.88 -11.69 8.49
N LEU A 517 -10.54 -12.90 8.07
CA LEU A 517 -9.24 -13.50 8.35
C LEU A 517 -8.24 -13.12 7.26
N ILE A 518 -7.16 -12.48 7.68
CA ILE A 518 -6.02 -12.18 6.82
C ILE A 518 -5.08 -13.41 6.84
N PRO A 519 -4.67 -13.94 5.67
CA PRO A 519 -3.76 -15.08 5.58
C PRO A 519 -2.39 -14.66 6.10
N SER A 520 -1.84 -15.49 6.98
CA SER A 520 -0.49 -15.33 7.54
C SER A 520 0.29 -16.63 7.37
N TRP A 521 1.61 -16.54 7.20
CA TRP A 521 2.50 -17.71 7.11
C TRP A 521 2.42 -18.63 8.32
N SER A 522 2.03 -18.10 9.48
CA SER A 522 1.87 -18.85 10.72
C SER A 522 0.43 -19.25 11.02
N GLN A 523 -0.52 -19.06 10.08
CA GLN A 523 -1.92 -19.39 10.31
C GLN A 523 -2.10 -20.91 10.42
N SER A 524 -2.61 -21.33 11.57
CA SER A 524 -2.84 -22.72 11.93
C SER A 524 -4.30 -23.13 11.66
N GLU A 525 -4.56 -24.44 11.67
CA GLU A 525 -5.93 -24.96 11.63
C GLU A 525 -6.76 -24.47 12.83
N GLU A 526 -6.12 -24.18 13.96
CA GLU A 526 -6.78 -23.70 15.17
C GLU A 526 -7.32 -22.28 15.02
N ASP A 527 -6.59 -21.39 14.33
CA ASP A 527 -7.04 -20.03 14.01
C ASP A 527 -8.35 -20.07 13.21
N ILE A 528 -8.39 -20.92 12.19
CA ILE A 528 -9.56 -21.11 11.33
C ILE A 528 -10.73 -21.71 12.13
N ARG A 529 -10.47 -22.70 13.00
CA ARG A 529 -11.53 -23.30 13.83
C ARG A 529 -12.10 -22.30 14.84
N PHE A 530 -11.26 -21.49 15.48
CA PHE A 530 -11.72 -20.43 16.39
C PHE A 530 -12.59 -19.41 15.66
N ALA A 531 -12.13 -18.95 14.50
CA ALA A 531 -12.86 -18.04 13.64
C ALA A 531 -14.29 -18.50 13.37
N TYR A 532 -14.41 -19.77 12.96
CA TYR A 532 -15.69 -20.41 12.73
C TYR A 532 -16.54 -20.51 13.98
N ARG A 533 -15.97 -20.94 15.12
CA ARG A 533 -16.71 -21.02 16.38
C ARG A 533 -17.27 -19.66 16.81
N LEU A 534 -16.47 -18.59 16.73
CA LEU A 534 -16.90 -17.25 17.15
C LEU A 534 -17.99 -16.70 16.22
N ALA A 535 -17.79 -16.75 14.90
CA ALA A 535 -18.78 -16.26 13.94
C ALA A 535 -20.08 -17.07 14.00
N GLU A 536 -20.01 -18.40 14.02
CA GLU A 536 -21.18 -19.28 14.11
C GLU A 536 -21.98 -19.02 15.40
N SER A 537 -21.28 -18.83 16.53
CA SER A 537 -21.93 -18.53 17.81
C SER A 537 -22.72 -17.22 17.81
N THR A 538 -22.44 -16.30 16.89
CA THR A 538 -23.11 -15.00 16.78
C THR A 538 -23.98 -14.84 15.52
N ARG A 539 -24.25 -15.94 14.80
CA ARG A 539 -24.96 -15.94 13.49
C ARG A 539 -24.26 -15.07 12.44
N GLY A 540 -22.95 -14.91 12.56
CA GLY A 540 -22.13 -14.14 11.64
C GLY A 540 -21.45 -15.01 10.58
N ARG A 541 -20.56 -14.36 9.82
CA ARG A 541 -19.88 -14.94 8.65
C ARG A 541 -18.38 -14.85 8.80
N VAL A 542 -17.65 -15.78 8.18
CA VAL A 542 -16.20 -15.71 8.05
C VAL A 542 -15.82 -15.48 6.59
N PHE A 543 -14.96 -14.50 6.38
CA PHE A 543 -14.43 -14.09 5.09
C PHE A 543 -12.94 -14.42 5.06
N PHE A 544 -12.52 -15.20 4.06
CA PHE A 544 -11.11 -15.50 3.81
C PHE A 544 -10.64 -14.74 2.59
N THR A 545 -9.48 -14.09 2.66
CA THR A 545 -8.88 -13.45 1.49
C THR A 545 -8.01 -14.47 0.75
N ALA A 546 -8.22 -14.66 -0.55
CA ALA A 546 -7.45 -15.60 -1.36
C ALA A 546 -6.33 -14.86 -2.12
N GLY A 547 -5.10 -14.87 -1.58
CA GLY A 547 -3.91 -14.27 -2.19
C GLY A 547 -3.38 -13.04 -1.46
N LYS A 548 -2.35 -12.39 -2.05
CA LYS A 548 -1.77 -11.13 -1.54
C LYS A 548 -2.71 -9.93 -1.75
N ASP A 549 -3.62 -10.05 -2.72
CA ASP A 549 -4.56 -9.00 -3.09
C ASP A 549 -5.94 -9.30 -2.50
N LEU A 550 -6.58 -8.27 -1.93
CA LEU A 550 -7.95 -8.31 -1.38
C LEU A 550 -9.04 -8.47 -2.47
N ASP A 551 -8.68 -9.06 -3.61
CA ASP A 551 -9.47 -9.09 -4.84
C ASP A 551 -10.47 -10.24 -4.86
N ARG A 552 -10.27 -11.26 -4.00
CA ARG A 552 -11.14 -12.44 -3.90
C ARG A 552 -11.38 -12.82 -2.44
N PHE A 553 -12.66 -12.92 -2.08
CA PHE A 553 -13.11 -13.37 -0.77
C PHE A 553 -13.84 -14.70 -0.88
N VAL A 554 -13.45 -15.68 -0.08
CA VAL A 554 -14.30 -16.85 0.16
C VAL A 554 -15.20 -16.52 1.34
N VAL A 555 -16.51 -16.50 1.11
CA VAL A 555 -17.51 -16.28 2.16
C VAL A 555 -18.04 -17.61 2.62
N TRP A 556 -18.01 -17.78 3.94
CA TRP A 556 -18.71 -18.84 4.60
C TRP A 556 -19.89 -18.26 5.38
N ASP A 557 -21.10 -18.51 4.88
CA ASP A 557 -22.34 -18.12 5.55
C ASP A 557 -22.92 -19.30 6.33
N TYR A 558 -22.92 -19.18 7.66
CA TYR A 558 -23.44 -20.18 8.57
C TYR A 558 -24.97 -20.13 8.73
N VAL A 559 -25.60 -19.00 8.43
CA VAL A 559 -27.06 -18.85 8.46
C VAL A 559 -27.68 -19.64 7.30
N ASP A 560 -27.11 -19.49 6.11
CA ASP A 560 -27.60 -20.15 4.90
C ASP A 560 -26.91 -21.50 4.60
N ARG A 561 -25.90 -21.88 5.40
CA ARG A 561 -25.02 -23.06 5.19
C ARG A 561 -24.48 -23.13 3.77
N ARG A 562 -24.06 -21.97 3.23
CA ARG A 562 -23.54 -21.85 1.87
C ARG A 562 -22.11 -21.36 1.90
N ARG A 563 -21.28 -22.00 1.08
CA ARG A 563 -19.95 -21.53 0.72
C ARG A 563 -20.06 -20.83 -0.62
N GLU A 564 -19.68 -19.57 -0.66
CA GLU A 564 -19.69 -18.77 -1.88
C GLU A 564 -18.30 -18.17 -2.09
N ILE A 565 -17.84 -18.15 -3.33
CA ILE A 565 -16.60 -17.46 -3.71
C ILE A 565 -17.05 -16.15 -4.32
N LEU A 566 -16.75 -15.05 -3.62
CA LEU A 566 -16.97 -13.70 -4.09
C LEU A 566 -15.67 -13.21 -4.74
N GLY A 567 -15.74 -12.89 -6.02
CA GLY A 567 -14.60 -12.39 -6.76
C GLY A 567 -14.88 -12.37 -8.23
#